data_AF-A0A960C065-F1
#
_entry.id   AF-A0A960C065-F1
#
_cell.length_a   1.000
_cell.length_b   1.000
_cell.length_c   1.000
_cell.angle_alpha   90.00
_cell.angle_beta   90.00
_cell.angle_gamma   90.00
#
_symmetry.space_group_name_H-M   'P 1'
#
loop_
_entity.id
_entity.type
_entity.pdbx_description
1 polymer ?
#
loop_
_entity_poly.entity_id
_entity_poly.type
_entity_poly.pdbx_seq_one_letter_code
_entity_poly.pdbx_strand_id
1 'polypeptide(L)'
;MSPVQEEALEQARAHWRSAVAAVLAKGGRRDPADLGSEPERLLASPTYEGFPIRALYTALDGHDEPALPGDWPFVRGANPCPDVLSGWKVAEGFPAPG
;
A
#
# COMPACT_ATOMS: atom_id res chain seq x y z
N MET A 1 11.50 -11.93 -5.91
CA MET A 1 11.40 -11.39 -7.28
C MET A 1 12.70 -11.67 -8.01
N SER A 2 12.67 -12.12 -9.27
CA SER A 2 13.92 -12.32 -10.02
C SER A 2 14.58 -10.98 -10.33
N PRO A 3 15.93 -10.86 -10.35
CA PRO A 3 16.62 -9.62 -10.69
C PRO A 3 16.15 -8.99 -12.02
N VAL A 4 15.88 -9.81 -13.02
CA VAL A 4 15.38 -9.34 -14.33
C VAL A 4 13.98 -8.70 -14.22
N GLN A 5 13.14 -9.22 -13.34
CA GLN A 5 11.80 -8.67 -13.10
C GLN A 5 11.87 -7.35 -12.33
N GLU A 6 12.82 -7.24 -11.40
CA GLU A 6 13.06 -6.02 -10.64
C GLU A 6 13.57 -4.88 -11.53
N GLU A 7 14.55 -5.14 -12.40
CA GLU A 7 15.04 -4.17 -13.39
C GLU A 7 13.93 -3.70 -14.34
N ALA A 8 13.12 -4.63 -14.85
CA ALA A 8 11.99 -4.30 -15.71
C ALA A 8 10.94 -3.43 -14.97
N LEU A 9 10.69 -3.70 -13.69
CA LEU A 9 9.76 -2.94 -12.87
C LEU A 9 10.31 -1.54 -12.54
N GLU A 10 11.61 -1.42 -12.31
CA GLU A 10 12.28 -0.12 -12.14
C GLU A 10 12.18 0.74 -13.41
N GLN A 11 12.40 0.16 -14.58
CA GLN A 11 12.20 0.85 -15.86
C GLN A 11 10.72 1.26 -16.05
N ALA A 12 9.77 0.39 -15.72
CA ALA A 12 8.36 0.72 -15.77
C ALA A 12 8.00 1.86 -14.79
N ARG A 13 8.58 1.85 -13.58
CA ARG A 13 8.42 2.93 -12.59
C ARG A 13 8.96 4.25 -13.12
N ALA A 14 10.13 4.26 -13.77
CA ALA A 14 10.68 5.47 -14.37
C ALA A 14 9.76 6.07 -15.45
N HIS A 15 9.22 5.23 -16.35
CA HIS A 15 8.25 5.68 -17.35
C HIS A 15 6.96 6.21 -16.70
N TRP A 16 6.45 5.52 -15.69
CA TRP A 16 5.28 5.96 -14.94
C TRP A 16 5.51 7.32 -14.24
N ARG A 17 6.67 7.54 -13.62
CA ARG A 17 7.04 8.81 -13.00
C ARG A 17 7.03 9.97 -14.00
N SER A 18 7.57 9.76 -15.20
CA SER A 18 7.52 10.76 -16.28
C SER A 18 6.07 11.11 -16.66
N ALA A 19 5.18 10.12 -16.72
CA ALA A 19 3.75 10.36 -16.99
C ALA A 19 3.08 11.14 -15.85
N VAL A 20 3.39 10.82 -14.59
CA VAL A 20 2.91 11.56 -13.42
C VAL A 20 3.38 13.03 -13.47
N ALA A 21 4.66 13.27 -13.76
CA ALA A 21 5.21 14.61 -13.90
C ALA A 21 4.45 15.42 -14.96
N ALA A 22 4.22 14.84 -16.14
CA ALA A 22 3.50 15.50 -17.23
C ALA A 22 2.07 15.90 -16.83
N VAL A 23 1.34 15.05 -16.11
CA VAL A 23 -0.02 15.35 -15.64
C VAL A 23 -0.02 16.45 -14.57
N LEU A 24 0.87 16.36 -13.58
CA LEU A 24 0.99 17.36 -12.51
C LEU A 24 1.41 18.73 -13.06
N ALA A 25 2.37 18.75 -13.98
CA ALA A 25 2.82 19.95 -14.66
C ALA A 25 1.68 20.64 -15.42
N LYS A 26 0.88 19.87 -16.16
CA LYS A 26 -0.30 20.38 -16.89
C LYS A 26 -1.34 20.97 -15.93
N GLY A 27 -1.66 20.27 -14.83
CA GLY A 27 -2.63 20.75 -13.84
C GLY A 27 -2.16 22.01 -13.10
N GLY A 28 -0.85 22.11 -12.84
CA GLY A 28 -0.24 23.22 -12.09
C GLY A 28 0.33 24.37 -12.92
N ARG A 29 0.31 24.27 -14.26
CA ARG A 29 1.01 25.20 -15.20
C ARG A 29 2.49 25.38 -14.85
N ARG A 30 3.20 24.28 -14.57
CA ARG A 30 4.64 24.24 -14.25
C ARG A 30 5.40 23.47 -15.32
N ASP A 31 6.73 23.59 -15.35
CA ASP A 31 7.58 22.70 -16.13
C ASP A 31 7.68 21.33 -15.41
N PRO A 32 7.52 20.18 -16.10
CA PRO A 32 7.78 18.87 -15.51
C PRO A 32 9.16 18.73 -14.84
N ALA A 33 10.18 19.42 -15.35
CA ALA A 33 11.54 19.38 -14.78
C ALA A 33 11.61 19.96 -13.36
N ASP A 34 10.68 20.84 -13.00
CA ASP A 34 10.61 21.47 -11.67
C ASP A 34 10.03 20.53 -10.59
N LEU A 35 9.45 19.39 -10.98
CA LEU A 35 8.79 18.46 -10.05
C LEU A 35 9.75 17.45 -9.40
N GLY A 36 11.01 17.41 -9.85
CA GLY A 36 12.04 16.51 -9.33
C GLY A 36 11.91 15.06 -9.82
N SER A 37 12.75 14.18 -9.27
CA SER A 37 12.88 12.77 -9.71
C SER A 37 11.78 11.83 -9.22
N GLU A 38 11.00 12.26 -8.22
CA GLU A 38 9.93 11.48 -7.60
C GLU A 38 8.63 12.31 -7.51
N PRO A 39 8.08 12.72 -8.68
CA PRO A 39 6.92 13.62 -8.75
C PRO A 39 5.67 13.04 -8.09
N GLU A 40 5.56 11.72 -8.00
CA GLU A 40 4.46 11.01 -7.33
C GLU A 40 4.38 11.28 -5.83
N ARG A 41 5.46 11.77 -5.19
CA ARG A 41 5.41 12.15 -3.75
C ARG A 41 4.43 13.29 -3.49
N LEU A 42 4.18 14.15 -4.48
CA LEU A 42 3.18 15.22 -4.39
C LEU A 42 1.75 14.68 -4.35
N LEU A 43 1.53 13.40 -4.71
CA LEU A 43 0.24 12.72 -4.66
C LEU A 43 0.02 11.98 -3.34
N ALA A 44 0.99 11.99 -2.42
CA ALA A 44 0.88 11.25 -1.17
C ALA A 44 -0.17 11.89 -0.25
N SER A 45 -1.02 11.05 0.36
CA SER A 45 -2.10 11.48 1.24
C SER A 45 -1.69 11.37 2.70
N PRO A 46 -1.64 12.46 3.48
CA PRO A 46 -1.21 12.40 4.88
C PRO A 46 -2.23 11.65 5.76
N THR A 47 -1.76 10.89 6.74
CA THR A 47 -2.62 10.35 7.81
C THR A 47 -2.50 11.19 9.08
N TYR A 48 -3.44 10.99 10.01
CA TYR A 48 -3.43 11.63 11.33
C TYR A 48 -2.17 11.26 12.13
N GLU A 49 -1.68 10.04 11.97
CA GLU A 49 -0.53 9.46 12.65
C GLU A 49 0.81 9.98 12.13
N GLY A 50 0.82 10.83 11.11
CA GLY A 50 2.02 11.53 10.64
C GLY A 50 2.86 10.76 9.62
N PHE A 51 2.31 9.74 8.96
CA PHE A 51 2.93 9.11 7.80
C PHE A 51 2.02 9.23 6.57
N PRO A 52 2.57 9.45 5.35
CA PRO A 52 1.73 9.56 4.16
C PRO A 52 1.46 8.20 3.51
N ILE A 53 0.25 8.01 2.99
CA ILE A 53 -0.11 6.91 2.10
C ILE A 53 0.31 7.30 0.67
N ARG A 54 1.15 6.47 0.04
CA ARG A 54 1.60 6.71 -1.34
C ARG A 54 0.51 6.37 -2.35
N ALA A 55 0.55 7.02 -3.52
CA ALA A 55 -0.47 6.86 -4.57
C ALA A 55 -0.45 5.48 -5.26
N LEU A 56 0.69 4.78 -5.21
CA LEU A 56 0.86 3.45 -5.79
C LEU A 56 1.83 2.62 -4.94
N TYR A 57 1.44 1.38 -4.65
CA TYR A 57 2.30 0.34 -4.08
C TYR A 57 2.51 -0.73 -5.15
N THR A 58 3.74 -1.20 -5.28
CA THR A 58 4.16 -2.15 -6.32
C THR A 58 4.92 -3.31 -5.68
N ALA A 59 5.40 -4.26 -6.48
CA ALA A 59 6.28 -5.31 -5.98
C ALA A 59 7.63 -4.77 -5.44
N LEU A 60 8.04 -3.54 -5.78
CA LEU A 60 9.22 -2.88 -5.17
C LEU A 60 8.99 -2.53 -3.70
N ASP A 61 7.74 -2.52 -3.25
CA ASP A 61 7.34 -2.27 -1.87
C ASP A 61 6.97 -3.56 -1.13
N GLY A 62 7.11 -4.70 -1.81
CA GLY A 62 6.75 -6.01 -1.26
C GLY A 62 7.66 -6.42 -0.10
N HIS A 63 7.07 -7.14 0.85
CA HIS A 63 7.78 -7.82 1.92
C HIS A 63 7.66 -9.34 1.72
N ASP A 64 8.47 -10.10 2.45
CA ASP A 64 8.35 -11.56 2.49
C ASP A 64 6.94 -11.99 2.88
N GLU A 65 6.46 -13.08 2.27
CA GLU A 65 5.14 -13.60 2.59
C GLU A 65 5.09 -14.04 4.07
N PRO A 66 4.15 -13.49 4.88
CA PRO A 66 4.04 -13.90 6.27
C PRO A 66 3.52 -15.33 6.41
N ALA A 67 3.90 -15.98 7.52
CA ALA A 67 3.45 -17.32 7.90
C ALA A 67 1.91 -17.43 7.97
N LEU A 68 1.40 -18.66 7.86
CA LEU A 68 -0.03 -18.96 7.88
C LEU A 68 -0.70 -18.46 9.17
N PRO A 69 -2.03 -18.25 9.17
CA PRO A 69 -2.76 -17.89 10.39
C PRO A 69 -2.47 -18.88 11.52
N GLY A 70 -2.32 -18.37 12.75
CA GLY A 70 -1.99 -19.16 13.94
C GLY A 70 -0.51 -19.41 14.18
N ASP A 71 0.36 -19.03 13.24
CA ASP A 71 1.82 -19.05 13.44
C ASP A 71 2.34 -17.66 13.80
N TRP A 72 3.34 -17.61 14.67
CA TRP A 72 4.05 -16.38 14.99
C TRP A 72 4.66 -15.78 13.70
N PRO A 73 4.60 -14.45 13.47
CA PRO A 73 4.17 -13.37 14.35
C PRO A 73 2.67 -13.01 14.25
N PHE A 74 1.84 -13.93 13.77
CA PHE A 74 0.37 -13.81 13.70
C PHE A 74 -0.15 -12.69 12.80
N VAL A 75 0.67 -12.21 11.86
CA VAL A 75 0.30 -11.14 10.89
C VAL A 75 -0.95 -11.51 10.10
N ARG A 76 -1.13 -12.78 9.76
CA ARG A 76 -2.29 -13.30 9.01
C ARG A 76 -3.46 -13.75 9.90
N GLY A 77 -3.38 -13.49 11.21
CA GLY A 77 -4.40 -13.85 12.20
C GLY A 77 -3.89 -14.87 13.22
N ALA A 78 -4.53 -14.90 14.40
CA ALA A 78 -4.12 -15.73 15.53
C ALA A 78 -4.75 -17.12 15.58
N ASN A 79 -5.86 -17.36 14.86
CA ASN A 79 -6.54 -18.66 14.86
C ASN A 79 -5.96 -19.55 13.73
N PRO A 80 -5.32 -20.70 14.03
CA PRO A 80 -4.81 -21.63 13.02
C PRO A 80 -5.90 -22.39 12.26
N CYS A 81 -7.11 -22.48 12.81
CA CYS A 81 -8.25 -23.19 12.21
C CYS A 81 -9.49 -22.30 12.14
N PRO A 82 -9.48 -21.22 11.33
CA PRO A 82 -10.65 -20.38 11.14
C PRO A 82 -11.73 -21.16 10.39
N ASP A 83 -12.94 -21.14 10.93
CA ASP A 83 -14.10 -21.53 10.14
C ASP A 83 -14.39 -20.41 9.12
N VAL A 84 -13.93 -20.61 7.89
CA VAL A 84 -14.05 -19.64 6.79
C VAL A 84 -15.50 -19.42 6.36
N LEU A 85 -16.43 -20.33 6.69
CA LEU A 85 -17.85 -20.15 6.41
C LEU A 85 -18.51 -19.24 7.45
N SER A 86 -18.11 -19.37 8.71
CA SER A 86 -18.58 -18.48 9.78
C SER A 86 -17.94 -17.09 9.73
N GLY A 87 -16.68 -16.99 9.33
CA GLY A 87 -15.92 -15.74 9.39
C GLY A 87 -15.67 -15.27 10.83
N TRP A 88 -15.82 -13.97 11.09
CA TRP A 88 -15.69 -13.41 12.44
C TRP A 88 -16.94 -13.66 13.29
N LYS A 89 -16.79 -13.64 14.62
CA LYS A 89 -17.93 -13.78 15.55
C LYS A 89 -18.76 -12.49 15.56
N VAL A 90 -20.08 -12.62 15.54
CA VAL A 90 -21.01 -11.51 15.74
C VAL A 90 -21.20 -11.30 17.24
N ALA A 91 -20.91 -10.10 17.73
CA ALA A 91 -21.10 -9.73 19.14
C ALA A 91 -22.32 -8.83 19.28
N GLU A 92 -23.11 -9.06 20.34
CA GLU A 92 -24.30 -8.27 20.66
C GLU A 92 -24.20 -7.79 22.12
N GLY A 93 -24.51 -6.51 22.33
CA GLY A 93 -24.49 -5.88 23.65
C GLY A 93 -25.91 -5.79 24.21
N PHE A 94 -26.12 -6.30 25.41
CA PHE A 94 -27.39 -6.20 26.13
C PHE A 94 -27.21 -5.28 27.34
N PRO A 95 -28.10 -4.29 27.53
CA PRO A 95 -28.04 -3.44 28.71
C PRO A 95 -28.21 -4.29 29.98
N ALA A 96 -27.51 -3.93 31.04
CA ALA A 96 -27.72 -4.54 32.35
C ALA A 96 -29.17 -4.29 32.81
N PRO A 97 -29.81 -5.23 33.54
CA PRO A 97 -31.09 -4.96 34.17
C PRO A 97 -30.96 -3.74 35.08
N GLY A 98 -31.86 -2.76 34.92
CA GLY A 98 -31.97 -1.60 35.79
C GLY A 98 -32.53 -1.94 37.18
#